data_AF-A0A928K5K8-F1
#
_entry.id   AF-A0A928K5K8-F1
#
_cell.length_a   1.000
_cell.length_b   1.000
_cell.length_c   1.000
_cell.angle_alpha   90.00
_cell.angle_beta   90.00
_cell.angle_gamma   90.00
#
_symmetry.space_group_name_H-M   'P 1'
#
loop_
_entity.id
_entity.type
_entity.pdbx_description
1 polymer ?
#
loop_
_entity_poly.entity_id
_entity_poly.type
_entity_poly.pdbx_seq_one_letter_code
_entity_poly.pdbx_strand_id
1 'polypeptide(L)'
;MAGKYKKDDCIRLLQAKREFLLSQDITRYPKRSDFGEAEVVAIKAFLGPWPRALEAAGIKPPRDDNHAQRTIEKRIRSRRRRNEARREAKREQNALKADCDK
;
A
#
# COMPACT_ATOMS: atom_id res chain seq x y z
N MET A 1 16.58 -22.75 -0.48
CA MET A 1 16.44 -22.26 -1.88
C MET A 1 17.19 -20.95 -1.99
N ALA A 2 18.44 -20.96 -2.48
CA ALA A 2 19.16 -19.73 -2.79
C ALA A 2 18.38 -19.00 -3.89
N GLY A 3 17.75 -17.87 -3.52
CA GLY A 3 16.81 -17.16 -4.38
C GLY A 3 17.50 -16.69 -5.66
N LYS A 4 17.10 -17.26 -6.81
CA LYS A 4 17.59 -16.88 -8.14
C LYS A 4 17.39 -15.39 -8.46
N TYR A 5 16.54 -14.69 -7.71
CA TYR A 5 16.22 -13.29 -7.93
C TYR A 5 16.29 -12.54 -6.60
N LYS A 6 16.96 -11.39 -6.60
CA LYS A 6 16.87 -10.38 -5.55
C LYS A 6 15.89 -9.28 -5.96
N LYS A 7 15.50 -8.45 -5.00
CA LYS A 7 14.63 -7.29 -5.24
C LYS A 7 15.15 -6.40 -6.37
N ASP A 8 16.46 -6.12 -6.39
CA ASP A 8 17.08 -5.27 -7.42
C ASP A 8 17.05 -5.92 -8.80
N ASP A 9 17.18 -7.26 -8.87
CA ASP A 9 17.09 -7.99 -10.14
C ASP A 9 15.69 -7.90 -10.72
N CYS A 10 14.65 -7.95 -9.88
CA CYS A 10 13.27 -7.74 -10.31
C CYS A 10 13.03 -6.32 -10.86
N ILE A 11 13.67 -5.30 -10.28
CA ILE A 11 13.59 -3.92 -10.78
C ILE A 11 14.29 -3.83 -12.14
N ARG A 12 15.50 -4.39 -12.27
CA ARG A 12 16.24 -4.43 -13.54
C ARG A 12 15.48 -5.16 -14.64
N LEU A 13 14.83 -6.29 -14.34
CA LEU A 13 13.99 -7.02 -15.30
C LEU A 13 12.85 -6.14 -15.85
N LEU A 14 12.17 -5.40 -14.98
CA LEU A 14 11.09 -4.50 -15.39
C LEU A 14 11.60 -3.35 -16.27
N GLN A 15 12.73 -2.74 -15.90
CA GLN A 15 13.33 -1.63 -16.64
C GLN A 15 13.87 -2.08 -18.00
N ALA A 16 14.63 -3.18 -18.04
CA ALA A 16 15.14 -3.75 -19.29
C ALA A 16 14.00 -4.10 -20.26
N LYS A 17 12.89 -4.66 -19.75
CA LYS A 17 11.74 -4.95 -20.59
C LYS A 17 11.06 -3.68 -21.10
N ARG A 18 11.00 -2.62 -20.28
CA ARG A 18 10.49 -1.31 -20.70
C ARG A 18 11.36 -0.71 -21.81
N GLU A 19 12.68 -0.73 -21.65
CA GLU A 19 13.63 -0.25 -22.66
C GLU A 19 13.50 -1.03 -23.97
N PHE A 20 13.40 -2.36 -23.90
CA PHE A 20 13.15 -3.20 -25.07
C PHE A 20 11.86 -2.82 -25.80
N LEU A 21 10.75 -2.60 -25.07
CA LEU A 21 9.49 -2.15 -25.67
C LEU A 21 9.62 -0.77 -26.33
N LEU A 22 10.37 0.16 -25.72
CA LEU A 22 10.65 1.47 -26.32
C LEU A 22 11.50 1.36 -27.59
N SER A 23 12.48 0.44 -27.63
CA SER A 23 13.27 0.18 -28.85
C SER A 23 12.45 -0.43 -29.99
N GLN A 24 11.26 -0.95 -29.69
CA GLN A 24 10.30 -1.48 -30.67
C GLN A 24 9.19 -0.45 -31.00
N ASP A 25 9.36 0.82 -30.61
CA ASP A 25 8.34 1.89 -30.73
C ASP A 25 7.01 1.57 -30.04
N ILE A 26 7.03 0.68 -29.05
CA ILE A 26 5.84 0.30 -28.29
C ILE A 26 5.79 1.14 -27.00
N THR A 27 4.95 2.17 -27.00
CA THR A 27 4.79 3.11 -25.86
C THR A 27 4.11 2.48 -24.63
N ARG A 28 3.66 1.21 -24.68
CA ARG A 28 2.94 0.53 -23.60
C ARG A 28 3.84 0.11 -22.43
N TYR A 29 3.26 -0.04 -21.24
CA TYR A 29 3.96 -0.60 -20.08
C TYR A 29 4.16 -2.12 -20.18
N PRO A 30 5.20 -2.67 -19.53
CA PRO A 30 5.38 -4.11 -19.40
C PRO A 30 4.18 -4.76 -18.70
N LYS A 31 3.61 -5.77 -19.35
CA LYS A 31 2.51 -6.60 -18.83
C LYS A 31 3.07 -7.92 -18.30
N ARG A 32 2.31 -8.61 -17.47
CA ARG A 32 2.70 -9.91 -16.89
C ARG A 32 3.01 -10.96 -17.96
N SER A 33 2.27 -10.94 -19.06
CA SER A 33 2.45 -11.85 -20.20
C SER A 33 3.78 -11.67 -20.93
N ASP A 34 4.49 -10.56 -20.68
CA ASP A 34 5.78 -10.29 -21.32
C ASP A 34 6.96 -10.99 -20.61
N PHE A 35 6.70 -11.72 -19.51
CA PHE A 35 7.68 -12.36 -18.63
C PHE A 35 7.34 -13.84 -18.41
N GLY A 36 8.35 -14.62 -18.01
CA GLY A 36 8.16 -16.00 -17.60
C GLY A 36 7.43 -16.11 -16.26
N GLU A 37 6.75 -17.24 -16.01
CA GLU A 37 5.95 -17.43 -14.79
C GLU A 37 6.80 -17.31 -13.51
N ALA A 38 8.00 -17.87 -13.51
CA ALA A 38 8.95 -17.75 -12.39
C ALA A 38 9.35 -16.29 -12.10
N GLU A 39 9.53 -15.48 -13.15
CA GLU A 39 9.88 -14.06 -13.03
C GLU A 39 8.69 -13.26 -12.48
N VAL A 40 7.47 -13.55 -12.98
CA VAL A 40 6.24 -12.92 -12.47
C VAL A 40 6.04 -13.21 -10.99
N VAL A 41 6.28 -14.46 -10.57
CA VAL A 41 6.20 -14.86 -9.16
C VAL A 41 7.25 -14.12 -8.33
N ALA A 42 8.50 -14.06 -8.79
CA ALA A 42 9.57 -13.33 -8.10
C ALA A 42 9.27 -11.83 -7.97
N ILE A 43 8.87 -11.18 -9.07
CA ILE A 43 8.49 -9.76 -9.10
C ILE A 43 7.37 -9.50 -8.10
N LYS A 44 6.34 -10.36 -8.06
CA LYS A 44 5.24 -10.23 -7.10
C LYS A 44 5.69 -10.42 -5.65
N ALA A 45 6.58 -11.38 -5.40
CA ALA A 45 7.07 -11.67 -4.06
C ALA A 45 7.90 -10.51 -3.49
N PHE A 46 8.75 -9.87 -4.30
CA PHE A 46 9.64 -8.80 -3.84
C PHE A 46 9.07 -7.38 -3.93
N LEU A 47 8.32 -7.07 -4.98
CA LEU A 47 7.82 -5.72 -5.26
C LEU A 47 6.32 -5.56 -4.95
N GLY A 48 5.65 -6.66 -4.63
CA GLY A 48 4.23 -6.70 -4.31
C GLY A 48 3.34 -6.77 -5.55
N PRO A 49 2.08 -6.29 -5.48
CA PRO A 49 1.15 -6.40 -6.60
C PRO A 49 1.67 -5.65 -7.83
N TRP A 50 1.40 -6.19 -9.03
CA TRP A 50 1.99 -5.72 -10.30
C TRP A 50 1.97 -4.19 -10.52
N PRO A 51 0.88 -3.44 -10.25
CA PRO A 51 0.91 -1.99 -10.40
C PRO A 51 1.95 -1.33 -9.49
N ARG A 52 2.10 -1.84 -8.26
CA ARG A 52 3.08 -1.35 -7.29
C ARG A 52 4.51 -1.74 -7.67
N ALA A 53 4.69 -2.87 -8.35
CA ALA A 53 5.97 -3.25 -8.92
C ALA A 53 6.42 -2.28 -10.04
N LEU A 54 5.50 -1.86 -10.90
CA LEU A 54 5.77 -0.84 -11.93
C LEU A 54 6.08 0.53 -11.31
N GLU A 55 5.41 0.89 -10.22
CA GLU A 55 5.71 2.10 -9.44
C GLU A 55 7.09 2.01 -8.77
N ALA A 56 7.43 0.86 -8.19
CA ALA A 56 8.73 0.61 -7.58
C ALA A 56 9.89 0.62 -8.60
N ALA A 57 9.63 0.20 -9.84
CA ALA A 57 10.59 0.28 -10.94
C ALA A 57 10.70 1.67 -11.59
N GLY A 58 9.88 2.64 -11.15
CA GLY A 58 9.85 4.00 -11.69
C GLY A 58 9.21 4.11 -13.09
N ILE A 59 8.57 3.05 -13.58
CA ILE A 59 7.92 3.02 -14.90
C ILE A 59 6.58 3.76 -14.86
N LYS A 60 5.85 3.62 -13.75
CA LYS A 60 4.54 4.23 -13.55
C LYS A 60 4.62 5.24 -12.39
N PRO A 61 4.05 6.45 -12.52
CA PRO A 61 3.96 7.35 -11.39
C PRO A 61 3.12 6.72 -10.25
N PRO A 62 3.49 6.94 -8.98
CA PRO A 62 2.70 6.48 -7.84
C PRO A 62 1.31 7.13 -7.85
N ARG A 63 0.29 6.40 -7.39
CA ARG A 63 -1.08 6.93 -7.28
C ARG A 63 -1.12 8.05 -6.25
N ASP A 64 -1.52 9.25 -6.69
CA ASP A 64 -1.70 10.43 -5.84
C ASP A 64 -3.16 10.61 -5.37
N ASP A 65 -3.89 9.50 -5.22
CA ASP A 65 -5.34 9.54 -4.93
C ASP A 65 -5.64 9.99 -3.47
N ASN A 66 -4.62 10.46 -2.71
CA ASN A 66 -4.65 10.76 -1.27
C ASN A 66 -5.31 9.66 -0.41
N HIS A 67 -5.34 8.42 -0.91
CA HIS A 67 -6.05 7.31 -0.30
C HIS A 67 -5.56 7.00 1.11
N ALA A 68 -4.23 7.08 1.31
CA ALA A 68 -3.60 6.90 2.62
C ALA A 68 -4.09 7.97 3.61
N GLN A 69 -4.13 9.24 3.19
CA GLN A 69 -4.61 10.35 4.01
C GLN A 69 -6.08 10.15 4.39
N ARG A 70 -6.96 9.83 3.43
CA ARG A 70 -8.39 9.55 3.71
C ARG A 70 -8.58 8.41 4.71
N THR A 71 -7.75 7.37 4.63
CA THR A 71 -7.80 6.24 5.58
C THR A 71 -7.41 6.67 6.99
N ILE A 72 -6.35 7.49 7.10
CA ILE A 72 -5.90 8.06 8.37
C ILE A 72 -6.99 8.97 8.96
N GLU A 73 -7.57 9.86 8.17
CA GLU A 73 -8.65 10.76 8.60
C GLU A 73 -9.87 10.00 9.13
N LYS A 74 -10.32 8.96 8.42
CA LYS A 74 -11.40 8.09 8.89
C LYS A 74 -11.07 7.44 10.22
N ARG A 75 -9.83 6.95 10.39
CA ARG A 75 -9.35 6.35 11.64
C ARG A 75 -9.33 7.38 12.78
N ILE A 76 -8.87 8.60 12.52
CA ILE A 76 -8.86 9.70 13.50
C ILE A 76 -10.29 10.04 13.92
N ARG A 77 -11.22 10.20 12.96
CA ARG A 77 -12.63 10.49 13.23
C ARG A 77 -13.28 9.42 14.10
N SER A 78 -13.09 8.14 13.76
CA SER A 78 -13.60 7.01 14.54
C SER A 78 -13.01 6.98 15.96
N ARG A 79 -11.71 7.26 16.10
CA ARG A 79 -11.05 7.32 17.41
C ARG A 79 -11.58 8.47 18.27
N ARG A 80 -11.81 9.66 17.69
CA ARG A 80 -12.37 10.82 18.40
C ARG A 80 -13.76 10.51 18.96
N ARG A 81 -14.67 10.00 18.12
CA ARG A 81 -16.03 9.59 18.54
C ARG A 81 -16.02 8.59 19.70
N ARG A 82 -15.16 7.57 19.63
CA ARG A 82 -15.05 6.57 20.72
C ARG A 82 -14.50 7.18 22.01
N ASN A 83 -13.52 8.07 21.90
CA ASN A 83 -12.93 8.74 23.05
C ASN A 83 -13.91 9.71 23.73
N GLU A 84 -14.71 10.44 22.95
CA GLU A 84 -15.79 11.32 23.44
C GLU A 84 -16.83 10.51 24.21
N ALA A 85 -17.39 9.46 23.61
CA ALA A 85 -18.37 8.59 24.28
C ALA A 85 -17.81 7.96 25.57
N ARG A 86 -16.52 7.53 25.57
CA ARG A 86 -15.88 6.99 26.77
C ARG A 86 -15.70 8.06 27.86
N ARG A 87 -15.41 9.31 27.48
CA ARG A 87 -15.30 10.44 28.42
C ARG A 87 -16.66 10.80 29.01
N GLU A 88 -17.71 10.82 28.20
CA GLU A 88 -19.09 11.05 28.64
C GLU A 88 -19.55 9.96 29.62
N ALA A 89 -19.42 8.68 29.27
CA ALA A 89 -19.75 7.58 30.17
C ALA A 89 -18.96 7.64 31.49
N LYS A 90 -17.68 8.04 31.45
CA LYS A 90 -16.88 8.22 32.67
C LYS A 90 -17.36 9.41 33.51
N ARG A 91 -17.79 10.51 32.87
CA ARG A 91 -18.39 11.66 33.56
C ARG A 91 -19.71 11.27 34.22
N GLU A 92 -20.57 10.53 33.53
CA GLU A 92 -21.84 10.02 34.06
C GLU A 92 -21.61 9.08 35.25
N GLN A 93 -20.70 8.10 35.11
CA GLN A 93 -20.34 7.22 36.24
C GLN A 93 -19.81 7.99 37.44
N ASN A 94 -18.96 8.98 37.22
CA ASN A 94 -18.44 9.81 38.31
C ASN A 94 -19.54 10.65 38.96
N ALA A 95 -20.51 11.16 38.18
CA ALA A 95 -21.65 11.93 38.71
C ALA A 95 -22.59 11.05 39.54
N LEU A 96 -22.95 9.86 39.03
CA LEU A 96 -23.76 8.88 39.77
C LEU A 96 -23.11 8.46 41.08
N LYS A 97 -21.80 8.24 41.07
CA LYS A 97 -21.04 7.91 42.28
C LYS A 97 -21.07 9.05 43.30
N ALA A 98 -20.88 10.29 42.85
CA ALA A 98 -20.92 11.47 43.72
C ALA A 98 -22.30 11.74 44.34
N ASP A 99 -23.39 11.29 43.71
CA ASP A 99 -24.75 11.40 44.25
C ASP A 99 -25.02 10.34 45.33
N CYS A 100 -24.49 9.12 45.15
CA CYS A 100 -24.60 8.02 46.11
C CYS A 100 -23.80 8.22 47.42
N ASP A 101 -22.75 9.06 47.40
CA ASP A 101 -21.88 9.35 48.55
C ASP A 101 -22.40 10.53 49.42
N LYS A 102 -23.57 11.12 49.11
CA LYS A 102 -24.24 12.17 49.91
C LYS A 102 -25.38 11.60 50.78
#